data_AF-A0A820FZK7-F1
#
_entry.id   AF-A0A820FZK7-F1
#
_cell.length_a   1.000
_cell.length_b   1.000
_cell.length_c   1.000
_cell.angle_alpha   90.00
_cell.angle_beta   90.00
_cell.angle_gamma   90.00
#
_symmetry.space_group_name_H-M   'P 1'
#
loop_
_entity.id
_entity.type
_entity.pdbx_description
1 polymer ?
#
loop_
_entity_poly.entity_id
_entity_poly.type
_entity_poly.pdbx_seq_one_letter_code
_entity_poly.pdbx_strand_id
1 'polypeptide(L)'
;MQTSYQIDILRGRCQEIPEVRSKVVRVFISSTFSGRAYYTLSERDSLIDNVFPKLKDYCREKYGLEFQYSDMRWGIENESADNHSEVATCLNEIKLCQKYSVATNFVVLLSHRYGSRPTPATIHASLFERLQEIVVSDLNLIEDAKLLSQWYQLDTNCIPAAYILRSISSMLPNIKSTV
;
A
#
# COMPACT_ATOMS: atom_id res chain seq x y z
N MET A 1 -11.05 13.45 39.17
CA MET A 1 -11.66 14.55 38.40
C MET A 1 -12.09 13.98 37.06
N GLN A 2 -13.39 13.91 36.78
CA GLN A 2 -13.89 13.57 35.45
C GLN A 2 -13.65 14.78 34.52
N THR A 3 -13.09 14.55 33.33
CA THR A 3 -12.86 15.60 32.33
C THR A 3 -14.21 16.08 31.77
N SER A 4 -14.33 17.37 31.39
CA SER A 4 -15.62 17.97 30.98
C SER A 4 -16.33 17.18 29.87
N TYR A 5 -15.56 16.63 28.93
CA TYR A 5 -16.06 15.81 27.82
C TYR A 5 -16.75 14.51 28.27
N GLN A 6 -16.35 13.90 29.39
CA GLN A 6 -17.01 12.69 29.90
C GLN A 6 -18.44 12.98 30.36
N ILE A 7 -18.66 14.15 30.96
CA ILE A 7 -19.99 14.58 31.39
C ILE A 7 -20.86 14.92 30.18
N ASP A 8 -20.30 15.54 29.15
CA ASP A 8 -21.05 15.86 27.92
C ASP A 8 -21.46 14.60 27.14
N ILE A 9 -20.59 13.58 27.07
CA ILE A 9 -20.94 12.26 26.51
C ILE A 9 -22.07 11.60 27.30
N LEU A 10 -21.98 11.59 28.64
CA LEU A 10 -23.05 11.03 29.50
C LEU A 10 -24.37 11.80 29.40
N ARG A 11 -24.34 13.06 28.96
CA ARG A 11 -25.50 13.91 28.68
C ARG A 11 -25.99 13.81 27.23
N GLY A 12 -25.41 12.93 26.41
CA GLY A 12 -25.81 12.71 25.02
C GLY A 12 -25.31 13.76 24.01
N ARG A 13 -24.32 14.59 24.39
CA ARG A 13 -23.72 15.59 23.51
C ARG A 13 -22.46 15.01 22.84
N CYS A 14 -22.60 14.55 21.60
CA CYS A 14 -21.54 13.88 20.83
C CYS A 14 -20.86 14.77 19.77
N GLN A 15 -20.98 16.09 19.86
CA GLN A 15 -20.52 17.02 18.81
C GLN A 15 -19.00 17.22 18.78
N GLU A 16 -18.30 17.03 19.91
CA GLU A 16 -16.85 17.23 20.05
C GLU A 16 -16.21 16.13 20.90
N ILE A 17 -16.34 14.88 20.46
CA ILE A 17 -15.67 13.75 21.13
C ILE A 17 -14.18 13.81 20.78
N PRO A 18 -13.27 13.98 21.75
CA PRO A 18 -11.83 13.94 21.46
C PRO A 18 -11.44 12.57 20.92
N GLU A 19 -10.54 12.53 19.93
CA GLU A 19 -10.05 11.27 19.40
C GLU A 19 -9.43 10.43 20.51
N VAL A 20 -9.91 9.19 20.63
CA VAL A 20 -9.33 8.21 21.55
C VAL A 20 -7.91 7.94 21.06
N ARG A 21 -6.91 8.36 21.85
CA ARG A 21 -5.51 8.05 21.55
C ARG A 21 -5.35 6.54 21.51
N SER A 22 -4.89 6.05 20.36
CA SER A 22 -4.46 4.67 20.20
C SER A 22 -3.43 4.31 21.27
N LYS A 23 -3.37 3.04 21.68
CA LYS A 23 -2.32 2.53 22.59
C LYS A 23 -1.33 1.64 21.86
N VAL A 24 -1.20 1.84 20.55
CA VAL A 24 -0.41 0.98 19.67
C VAL A 24 0.67 1.80 18.97
N VAL A 25 1.88 1.27 18.96
CA VAL A 25 2.95 1.65 18.03
C VAL A 25 2.93 0.63 16.91
N ARG A 26 2.42 1.02 15.74
CA ARG A 26 2.33 0.15 14.56
C ARG A 26 3.26 0.67 13.47
N VAL A 27 4.24 -0.13 13.09
CA VAL A 27 5.26 0.26 12.10
C VAL A 27 5.11 -0.58 10.83
N PHE A 28 4.95 0.09 9.68
CA PHE A 28 5.08 -0.57 8.39
C PHE A 28 6.55 -0.62 7.96
N ILE A 29 7.02 -1.79 7.55
CA ILE A 29 8.40 -2.00 7.08
C ILE A 29 8.39 -2.26 5.58
N SER A 30 9.02 -1.35 4.84
CA SER A 30 9.13 -1.43 3.39
C SER A 30 10.57 -1.74 2.95
N SER A 31 10.73 -2.44 1.83
CA SER A 31 12.01 -2.49 1.10
C SER A 31 11.78 -2.74 -0.39
N THR A 32 12.80 -2.49 -1.20
CA THR A 32 12.76 -2.67 -2.65
C THR A 32 12.53 -4.13 -3.05
N PHE A 33 11.44 -4.42 -3.78
CA PHE A 33 11.09 -5.76 -4.26
C PHE A 33 11.88 -6.09 -5.53
N SER A 34 12.71 -7.13 -5.48
CA SER A 34 13.53 -7.57 -6.60
C SER A 34 13.50 -9.10 -6.72
N GLY A 35 12.32 -9.65 -7.01
CA GLY A 35 12.16 -11.09 -7.25
C GLY A 35 12.81 -11.98 -6.19
N ARG A 36 13.35 -13.14 -6.61
CA ARG A 36 14.04 -14.13 -5.75
C ARG A 36 15.33 -13.61 -5.06
N ALA A 37 15.76 -12.38 -5.34
CA ALA A 37 16.95 -11.80 -4.74
C ALA A 37 16.55 -10.91 -3.57
N TYR A 38 16.63 -11.50 -2.37
CA TYR A 38 16.23 -10.84 -1.14
C TYR A 38 17.45 -10.16 -0.47
N TYR A 39 17.83 -8.98 -0.98
CA TYR A 39 19.00 -8.23 -0.49
C TYR A 39 18.86 -7.62 0.92
N THR A 40 17.76 -7.93 1.62
CA THR A 40 17.41 -7.34 2.93
C THR A 40 16.85 -8.40 3.90
N LEU A 41 17.14 -9.70 3.68
CA LEU A 41 16.69 -10.76 4.60
C LEU A 41 17.45 -10.68 5.91
N SER A 42 18.78 -10.65 5.86
CA SER A 42 19.61 -10.65 7.07
C SER A 42 19.26 -9.51 8.03
N GLU A 43 19.01 -8.32 7.50
CA GLU A 43 18.57 -7.17 8.29
C GLU A 43 17.17 -7.39 8.88
N ARG A 44 16.24 -7.98 8.12
CA ARG A 44 14.89 -8.29 8.59
C ARG A 44 14.87 -9.38 9.65
N ASP A 45 15.59 -10.47 9.42
CA ASP A 45 15.71 -11.58 10.36
C ASP A 45 16.30 -11.05 11.67
N SER A 46 17.33 -10.21 11.58
CA SER A 46 17.88 -9.53 12.76
C SER A 46 16.87 -8.61 13.45
N LEU A 47 16.02 -7.89 12.70
CA LEU A 47 14.96 -7.08 13.29
C LEU A 47 13.94 -7.95 14.04
N ILE A 48 13.51 -9.08 13.44
CA ILE A 48 12.54 -10.01 14.01
C ILE A 48 13.10 -10.70 15.27
N ASP A 49 14.34 -11.20 15.18
CA ASP A 49 14.93 -12.00 16.24
C ASP A 49 15.44 -11.14 17.41
N ASN A 50 16.00 -9.96 17.12
CA ASN A 50 16.76 -9.20 18.11
C ASN A 50 16.13 -7.85 18.50
N VAL A 51 15.39 -7.20 17.59
CA VAL A 51 14.95 -5.80 17.79
C VAL A 51 13.48 -5.72 18.19
N PHE A 52 12.57 -6.35 17.46
CA PHE A 52 11.13 -6.29 17.75
C PHE A 52 10.74 -6.84 19.12
N PRO A 53 11.34 -7.93 19.63
CA PRO A 53 11.06 -8.41 20.98
C PRO A 53 11.42 -7.35 22.04
N LYS A 54 12.61 -6.76 21.91
CA LYS A 54 13.07 -5.70 22.83
C LYS A 54 12.21 -4.45 22.76
N LEU A 55 11.79 -4.03 21.56
CA LEU A 55 10.86 -2.91 21.39
C LEU A 55 9.50 -3.20 21.99
N LYS A 56 8.98 -4.43 21.82
CA LYS A 56 7.71 -4.85 22.39
C LYS A 56 7.74 -4.81 23.92
N ASP A 57 8.81 -5.28 24.53
CA ASP A 57 8.99 -5.24 25.98
C ASP A 57 9.16 -3.81 26.48
N TYR A 58 10.00 -3.02 25.81
CA TYR A 58 10.21 -1.61 26.15
C TYR A 58 8.93 -0.77 26.06
N CYS A 59 8.17 -0.88 24.96
CA CYS A 59 6.89 -0.18 24.79
C CYS A 59 5.88 -0.57 25.87
N ARG A 60 5.80 -1.87 26.20
CA ARG A 60 4.87 -2.41 27.19
C ARG A 60 5.24 -1.96 28.61
N GLU A 61 6.50 -2.11 29.01
CA GLU A 61 6.97 -1.86 30.37
C GLU A 61 7.09 -0.38 30.71
N LYS A 62 7.57 0.44 29.78
CA LYS A 62 7.81 1.88 30.03
C LYS A 62 6.59 2.75 29.79
N TYR A 63 5.78 2.41 28.79
CA TYR A 63 4.71 3.28 28.29
C TYR A 63 3.32 2.63 28.30
N GLY A 64 3.21 1.32 28.59
CA GLY A 64 1.94 0.60 28.50
C GLY A 64 1.38 0.56 27.07
N LEU A 65 2.27 0.61 26.07
CA LEU A 65 1.92 0.59 24.64
C LEU A 65 2.14 -0.81 24.06
N GLU A 66 1.31 -1.18 23.10
CA GLU A 66 1.50 -2.39 22.30
C GLU A 66 2.36 -2.08 21.07
N PHE A 67 3.37 -2.91 20.80
CA PHE A 67 4.17 -2.81 19.58
C PHE A 67 3.69 -3.82 18.54
N GLN A 68 3.42 -3.34 17.34
CA GLN A 68 3.04 -4.12 16.17
C GLN A 68 3.89 -3.71 14.97
N TYR A 69 4.22 -4.68 14.12
CA TYR A 69 4.87 -4.40 12.84
C TYR A 69 4.09 -5.06 11.70
N SER A 70 4.16 -4.46 10.53
CA SER A 70 3.57 -4.96 9.30
C SER A 70 4.65 -5.04 8.23
N ASP A 71 4.96 -6.26 7.81
CA ASP A 71 5.87 -6.54 6.70
C ASP A 71 5.14 -7.40 5.66
N MET A 72 4.76 -6.75 4.56
CA MET A 72 3.99 -7.39 3.50
C MET A 72 4.82 -8.34 2.63
N ARG A 73 6.13 -8.49 2.85
CA ARG A 73 6.94 -9.43 2.06
C ARG A 73 6.59 -10.89 2.27
N TRP A 74 6.11 -11.23 3.45
CA TRP A 74 5.74 -12.60 3.80
C TRP A 74 4.27 -12.92 3.49
N GLY A 75 3.53 -12.00 2.85
CA GLY A 75 2.07 -12.12 2.70
C GLY A 75 1.43 -11.43 1.49
N ILE A 76 2.20 -10.99 0.49
CA ILE A 76 1.59 -10.58 -0.79
C ILE A 76 1.31 -11.84 -1.60
N GLU A 77 0.03 -12.20 -1.68
CA GLU A 77 -0.46 -13.33 -2.47
C GLU A 77 -0.24 -13.10 -3.97
N ASN A 78 -0.03 -14.19 -4.72
CA ASN A 78 0.11 -14.16 -6.19
C ASN A 78 -1.07 -13.47 -6.89
N GLU A 79 -2.26 -13.45 -6.27
CA GLU A 79 -3.45 -12.77 -6.77
C GLU A 79 -3.30 -11.25 -6.80
N SER A 80 -2.53 -10.66 -5.88
CA SER A 80 -2.28 -9.22 -5.88
C SER A 80 -1.42 -8.81 -7.07
N ALA A 81 -0.54 -9.70 -7.54
CA ALA A 81 0.26 -9.48 -8.75
C ALA A 81 -0.55 -9.61 -10.04
N ASP A 82 -1.54 -10.51 -10.06
CA ASP A 82 -2.44 -10.67 -11.20
C ASP A 82 -3.31 -9.43 -11.42
N ASN A 83 -3.74 -8.77 -10.34
CA ASN A 83 -4.64 -7.62 -10.36
C ASN A 83 -3.94 -6.26 -10.18
N HIS A 84 -2.61 -6.22 -10.17
CA HIS A 84 -1.81 -5.00 -10.03
C HIS A 84 -2.10 -4.19 -8.75
N SER A 85 -2.52 -4.86 -7.68
CA SER A 85 -3.00 -4.22 -6.45
C SER A 85 -1.93 -4.10 -5.36
N GLU A 86 -0.71 -4.60 -5.56
CA GLU A 86 0.30 -4.70 -4.50
C GLU A 86 0.68 -3.32 -3.95
N VAL A 87 0.88 -2.34 -4.84
CA VAL A 87 1.23 -0.97 -4.44
C VAL A 87 0.08 -0.32 -3.67
N ALA A 88 -1.16 -0.53 -4.12
CA ALA A 88 -2.33 0.02 -3.46
C ALA A 88 -2.50 -0.57 -2.05
N THR A 89 -2.30 -1.89 -1.89
CA THR A 89 -2.35 -2.54 -0.57
C THR A 89 -1.25 -2.03 0.36
N CYS A 90 -0.01 -1.90 -0.14
CA CYS A 90 1.10 -1.32 0.65
C CYS A 90 0.78 0.12 1.11
N LEU A 91 0.28 0.96 0.21
CA LEU A 91 -0.07 2.35 0.53
C LEU A 91 -1.22 2.43 1.53
N ASN A 92 -2.22 1.56 1.42
CA ASN A 92 -3.31 1.50 2.39
C ASN A 92 -2.82 1.06 3.76
N GLU A 93 -1.93 0.08 3.83
CA GLU A 93 -1.34 -0.37 5.09
C GLU A 93 -0.48 0.73 5.76
N ILE A 94 0.26 1.51 4.98
CA ILE A 94 0.98 2.71 5.46
C ILE A 94 0.00 3.72 6.06
N LYS A 95 -1.11 4.01 5.38
CA LYS A 95 -2.16 4.91 5.89
C LYS A 95 -2.76 4.40 7.20
N LEU A 96 -2.98 3.10 7.34
CA LEU A 96 -3.46 2.50 8.58
C LEU A 96 -2.44 2.67 9.70
N CYS A 97 -1.15 2.45 9.43
CA CYS A 97 -0.09 2.69 10.41
C CYS A 97 -0.03 4.17 10.83
N GLN A 98 -0.17 5.11 9.89
CA GLN A 98 -0.23 6.55 10.19
C GLN A 98 -1.45 6.94 11.02
N LYS A 99 -2.60 6.30 10.78
CA LYS A 99 -3.84 6.56 11.52
C LYS A 99 -3.79 6.03 12.96
N TYR A 100 -3.21 4.84 13.16
CA TYR A 100 -3.30 4.14 14.44
C TYR A 100 -2.02 4.18 15.28
N SER A 101 -0.85 4.42 14.69
CA SER A 101 0.40 4.45 15.46
C SER A 101 0.53 5.77 16.22
N VAL A 102 0.86 5.70 17.51
CA VAL A 102 1.12 6.89 18.33
C VAL A 102 2.50 7.51 18.10
N ALA A 103 3.37 6.83 17.36
CA ALA A 103 4.76 7.22 17.15
C ALA A 103 5.17 6.91 15.70
N THR A 104 6.40 6.42 15.52
CA THR A 104 6.88 5.95 14.22
C THR A 104 5.87 5.00 13.58
N ASN A 105 5.55 5.24 12.31
CA ASN A 105 4.56 4.46 11.55
C ASN A 105 5.13 3.84 10.27
N PHE A 106 6.32 4.26 9.84
CA PHE A 106 6.92 3.82 8.59
C PHE A 106 8.45 3.73 8.71
N VAL A 107 9.01 2.62 8.25
CA VAL A 107 10.45 2.39 8.13
C VAL A 107 10.73 1.82 6.74
N VAL A 108 11.73 2.37 6.05
CA VAL A 108 12.18 1.88 4.76
C VAL A 108 13.61 1.36 4.84
N LEU A 109 13.82 0.14 4.36
CA LEU A 109 15.13 -0.47 4.17
C LEU A 109 15.56 -0.24 2.72
N LEU A 110 16.48 0.69 2.53
CA LEU A 110 17.07 1.01 1.23
C LEU A 110 18.38 0.24 1.05
N SER A 111 18.59 -0.26 -0.15
CA SER A 111 19.85 -0.89 -0.57
C SER A 111 20.32 -0.21 -1.87
N HIS A 112 21.16 -0.88 -2.64
CA HIS A 112 21.70 -0.41 -3.92
C HIS A 112 20.69 -0.46 -5.10
N ARG A 113 19.39 -0.65 -4.83
CA ARG A 113 18.34 -0.81 -5.85
C ARG A 113 17.20 0.15 -5.57
N TYR A 114 16.61 0.69 -6.63
CA TYR A 114 15.46 1.60 -6.54
C TYR A 114 14.10 0.89 -6.58
N GLY A 115 14.07 -0.44 -6.75
CA GLY A 115 12.85 -1.23 -6.86
C GLY A 115 12.24 -1.25 -8.27
N SER A 116 11.08 -1.88 -8.40
CA SER A 116 10.29 -1.90 -9.64
C SER A 116 9.42 -0.66 -9.75
N ARG A 117 9.19 -0.21 -11.00
CA ARG A 117 8.19 0.82 -11.32
C ARG A 117 7.05 0.14 -12.08
N PRO A 118 6.01 -0.37 -11.40
CA PRO A 118 4.90 -1.01 -12.08
C PRO A 118 4.11 -0.01 -12.90
N THR A 119 3.47 -0.50 -13.94
CA THR A 119 2.52 0.28 -14.74
C THR A 119 1.35 0.71 -13.84
N PRO A 120 0.86 1.96 -13.94
CA PRO A 120 -0.25 2.42 -13.10
C PRO A 120 -1.50 1.55 -13.28
N ALA A 121 -2.01 0.96 -12.19
CA ALA A 121 -3.23 0.15 -12.23
C ALA A 121 -4.48 0.99 -12.58
N THR A 122 -4.44 2.30 -12.34
CA THR A 122 -5.54 3.23 -12.58
C THR A 122 -5.00 4.51 -13.20
N ILE A 123 -5.62 4.96 -14.29
CA ILE A 123 -5.31 6.22 -14.97
C ILE A 123 -6.62 6.98 -15.15
N HIS A 124 -6.64 8.24 -14.77
CA HIS A 124 -7.81 9.10 -14.95
C HIS A 124 -8.23 9.16 -16.43
N ALA A 125 -9.53 9.14 -16.73
CA ALA A 125 -10.03 9.06 -18.10
C ALA A 125 -9.46 10.16 -19.00
N SER A 126 -9.51 11.41 -18.53
CA SER A 126 -8.98 12.54 -19.30
C SER A 126 -7.47 12.45 -19.57
N LEU A 127 -6.70 11.82 -18.67
CA LEU A 127 -5.27 11.62 -18.87
C LEU A 127 -5.01 10.48 -19.85
N PHE A 128 -5.77 9.39 -19.76
CA PHE A 128 -5.63 8.24 -20.65
C PHE A 128 -5.96 8.61 -22.10
N GLU A 129 -7.06 9.33 -22.31
CA GLU A 129 -7.47 9.82 -23.64
C GLU A 129 -6.40 10.75 -24.23
N ARG A 130 -5.88 11.69 -23.43
CA ARG A 130 -4.77 12.56 -23.83
C ARG A 130 -3.51 11.76 -24.21
N LEU A 131 -3.19 10.71 -23.46
CA LEU A 131 -2.07 9.83 -23.78
C LEU A 131 -2.29 9.11 -25.11
N GLN A 132 -3.49 8.62 -25.38
CA GLN A 132 -3.80 7.99 -26.67
C GLN A 132 -3.67 8.98 -27.83
N GLU A 133 -4.17 10.20 -27.68
CA GLU A 133 -4.06 11.25 -28.70
C GLU A 133 -2.59 11.53 -29.07
N ILE A 134 -1.71 11.66 -28.06
CA ILE A 134 -0.27 11.91 -28.26
C ILE A 134 0.41 10.71 -28.93
N VAL A 135 0.11 9.49 -28.49
CA VAL A 135 0.71 8.27 -29.04
C VAL A 135 0.35 8.08 -30.52
N VAL A 136 -0.89 8.39 -30.90
CA VAL A 136 -1.34 8.29 -32.30
C VAL A 136 -0.84 9.46 -33.15
N SER A 137 -1.01 10.69 -32.66
CA SER A 137 -0.81 11.90 -33.49
C SER A 137 0.65 12.34 -33.53
N ASP A 138 1.31 12.41 -32.37
CA ASP A 138 2.66 12.99 -32.26
C ASP A 138 3.74 11.92 -32.50
N LEU A 139 3.50 10.69 -32.06
CA LEU A 139 4.49 9.60 -32.12
C LEU A 139 4.23 8.61 -33.27
N ASN A 140 3.05 8.63 -33.89
CA ASN A 140 2.63 7.69 -34.94
C ASN A 140 2.79 6.20 -34.55
N LEU A 141 2.54 5.89 -33.27
CA LEU A 141 2.68 4.54 -32.70
C LEU A 141 1.31 3.85 -32.57
N ILE A 142 0.72 3.54 -33.73
CA ILE A 142 -0.66 3.04 -33.81
C ILE A 142 -0.84 1.70 -33.07
N GLU A 143 0.15 0.79 -33.16
CA GLU A 143 0.07 -0.51 -32.49
C GLU A 143 0.16 -0.39 -30.97
N ASP A 144 0.95 0.57 -30.44
CA ASP A 144 1.04 0.82 -29.00
C ASP A 144 -0.27 1.43 -28.46
N ALA A 145 -0.93 2.30 -29.23
CA ALA A 145 -2.25 2.84 -28.86
C ALA A 145 -3.32 1.73 -28.79
N LYS A 146 -3.28 0.77 -29.73
CA LYS A 146 -4.14 -0.42 -29.69
C LYS A 146 -3.84 -1.28 -28.45
N LEU A 147 -2.56 -1.51 -28.15
CA LEU A 147 -2.15 -2.26 -26.98
C LEU A 147 -2.66 -1.62 -25.69
N LEU A 148 -2.52 -0.30 -25.54
CA LEU A 148 -3.06 0.44 -24.39
C LEU A 148 -4.58 0.25 -24.27
N SER A 149 -5.32 0.37 -25.37
CA SER A 149 -6.78 0.17 -25.40
C SER A 149 -7.21 -1.26 -25.06
N GLN A 150 -6.38 -2.25 -25.34
CA GLN A 150 -6.67 -3.65 -25.03
C GLN A 150 -6.46 -3.96 -23.54
N TRP A 151 -5.41 -3.39 -22.95
CA TRP A 151 -5.03 -3.64 -21.55
C TRP A 151 -5.79 -2.76 -20.55
N TYR A 152 -6.26 -1.59 -20.95
CA TYR A 152 -7.00 -0.68 -20.07
C TYR A 152 -8.48 -0.64 -20.41
N GLN A 153 -9.33 -0.84 -19.41
CA GLN A 153 -10.78 -0.78 -19.55
C GLN A 153 -11.34 0.44 -18.82
N LEU A 154 -12.19 1.20 -19.50
CA LEU A 154 -12.90 2.33 -18.90
C LEU A 154 -13.88 1.83 -17.83
N ASP A 155 -13.75 2.36 -16.61
CA ASP A 155 -14.71 2.22 -15.52
C ASP A 155 -15.41 3.56 -15.29
N THR A 156 -16.69 3.60 -15.63
CA THR A 156 -17.58 4.75 -15.44
C THR A 156 -18.21 4.78 -14.05
N ASN A 157 -18.06 3.73 -13.24
CA ASN A 157 -18.51 3.73 -11.84
C ASN A 157 -17.51 4.45 -10.93
N CYS A 158 -16.25 4.59 -11.37
CA CYS A 158 -15.28 5.43 -10.70
C CYS A 158 -15.67 6.91 -10.88
N ILE A 159 -15.65 7.69 -9.80
CA ILE A 159 -15.91 9.13 -9.83
C ILE A 159 -14.66 9.85 -9.32
N PRO A 160 -13.93 10.57 -10.17
CA PRO A 160 -14.13 10.71 -11.62
C PRO A 160 -13.76 9.43 -12.42
N ALA A 161 -14.29 9.29 -13.64
CA ALA A 161 -14.10 8.10 -14.47
C ALA A 161 -12.61 7.80 -14.73
N ALA A 162 -12.27 6.52 -14.78
CA ALA A 162 -10.89 6.08 -14.90
C ALA A 162 -10.74 4.82 -15.75
N TYR A 163 -9.60 4.68 -16.41
CA TYR A 163 -9.19 3.45 -17.06
C TYR A 163 -8.44 2.56 -16.07
N ILE A 164 -8.89 1.33 -15.92
CA ILE A 164 -8.33 0.32 -15.03
C ILE A 164 -7.54 -0.69 -15.84
N LEU A 165 -6.32 -0.99 -15.39
CA LEU A 165 -5.48 -2.02 -15.97
C LEU A 165 -6.12 -3.39 -15.71
N ARG A 166 -6.39 -4.12 -16.78
CA ARG A 166 -7.00 -5.46 -16.72
C ARG A 166 -6.01 -6.45 -16.12
N SER A 167 -6.54 -7.47 -15.45
CA SER A 167 -5.71 -8.50 -14.83
C SER A 167 -4.90 -9.27 -15.87
N ILE A 168 -3.70 -9.72 -15.47
CA ILE A 168 -2.79 -10.44 -16.36
C ILE A 168 -3.47 -11.69 -16.91
N SER A 169 -4.17 -12.45 -16.07
CA SER A 169 -4.88 -13.66 -16.47
C SER A 169 -6.02 -13.40 -17.46
N SER A 170 -6.63 -12.21 -17.45
CA SER A 170 -7.68 -11.86 -18.42
C SER A 170 -7.12 -11.59 -19.82
N MET A 171 -5.87 -11.14 -19.90
CA MET A 171 -5.17 -10.83 -21.15
C MET A 171 -4.31 -11.99 -21.64
N LEU A 172 -3.75 -12.76 -20.70
CA LEU A 172 -2.81 -13.86 -20.92
C LEU A 172 -3.26 -15.08 -20.11
N PRO A 173 -4.30 -15.80 -20.56
CA PRO A 173 -4.93 -16.88 -19.79
C PRO A 173 -4.00 -18.06 -19.44
N ASN A 174 -2.92 -18.26 -20.20
CA ASN A 174 -1.96 -19.35 -19.99
C ASN A 174 -0.73 -18.96 -19.16
N ILE A 175 -0.67 -17.76 -18.59
CA ILE A 175 0.55 -17.30 -17.90
C ILE A 175 0.79 -18.00 -16.55
N LYS A 176 -0.27 -18.49 -15.91
CA LYS A 176 -0.22 -19.16 -14.60
C LYS A 176 0.32 -20.59 -14.66
N SER A 177 0.57 -21.17 -15.84
CA SER A 177 1.08 -22.56 -15.96
C SER A 177 2.60 -22.71 -15.86
N THR A 178 3.36 -21.62 -15.71
CA THR A 178 4.83 -21.65 -15.94
C THR A 178 5.64 -20.92 -14.85
N VAL A 179 5.14 -20.81 -13.62
CA VAL A 179 5.90 -20.22 -12.49
C VAL A 179 5.97 -21.18 -11.31
#